data_AF-A0A8C8AB49-F1
#
_entry.id   AF-A0A8C8AB49-F1
#
_cell.length_a   1.000
_cell.length_b   1.000
_cell.length_c   1.000
_cell.angle_alpha   90.00
_cell.angle_beta   90.00
_cell.angle_gamma   90.00
#
_symmetry.space_group_name_H-M   'P 1'
#
loop_
_entity.id
_entity.type
_entity.pdbx_description
1 polymer ?
#
loop_
_entity_poly.entity_id
_entity_poly.type
_entity_poly.pdbx_seq_one_letter_code
_entity_poly.pdbx_strand_id
1 'polypeptide(L)'
;MEDERVVSSEKGRQLAEHLGFEFFEASAKDNINVKQTFERLVDIICEKMSESLDTADPAVTGAKQGPQLTDQQAPPHQDCAC
;
A
#
# COMPACT_ATOMS: atom_id res chain seq x y z
N MET A 1 -6.05 -4.84 27.15
CA MET A 1 -6.12 -5.43 25.79
C MET A 1 -5.41 -6.76 25.73
N GLU A 2 -4.24 -6.93 26.37
CA GLU A 2 -3.62 -8.26 26.48
C GLU A 2 -4.52 -9.26 27.20
N ASP A 3 -5.28 -8.82 28.20
CA ASP A 3 -6.22 -9.68 28.95
C ASP A 3 -7.41 -10.18 28.11
N GLU A 4 -7.73 -9.50 26.99
CA GLU A 4 -8.80 -9.90 26.05
C GLU A 4 -8.23 -10.62 24.82
N ARG A 5 -6.90 -10.77 24.74
CA ARG A 5 -6.24 -11.36 23.58
C ARG A 5 -6.53 -12.86 23.51
N VAL A 6 -7.25 -13.28 22.48
CA VAL A 6 -7.57 -14.70 22.23
C VAL A 6 -6.65 -15.38 21.21
N VAL A 7 -5.80 -14.61 20.52
CA VAL A 7 -4.79 -15.11 19.57
C VAL A 7 -3.43 -14.54 19.92
N SER A 8 -2.44 -15.41 20.09
CA SER A 8 -1.05 -14.99 20.29
C SER A 8 -0.47 -14.40 19.01
N SER A 9 0.39 -13.39 19.15
CA SER A 9 1.07 -12.78 18.00
C SER A 9 1.87 -13.81 17.20
N GLU A 10 2.45 -14.81 17.88
CA GLU A 10 3.17 -15.92 17.25
C GLU A 10 2.28 -16.73 16.30
N LYS A 11 1.06 -17.08 16.72
CA LYS A 11 0.13 -17.83 15.88
C LYS A 11 -0.27 -17.02 14.63
N GLY A 12 -0.47 -15.71 14.80
CA GLY A 12 -0.74 -14.80 13.67
C GLY A 12 0.43 -14.75 12.69
N ARG A 13 1.65 -14.60 13.20
CA ARG A 13 2.88 -14.58 12.40
C ARG A 13 3.11 -15.88 11.64
N GLN A 14 2.98 -17.04 12.30
CA GLN A 14 3.14 -18.35 11.68
C GLN A 14 2.17 -18.55 10.50
N LEU A 15 0.92 -18.10 10.64
CA LEU A 15 -0.05 -18.17 9.55
C LEU A 15 0.34 -17.27 8.37
N ALA A 16 0.80 -16.04 8.65
CA ALA A 16 1.22 -15.11 7.61
C ALA A 16 2.44 -15.66 6.83
N GLU A 17 3.44 -16.19 7.54
CA GLU A 17 4.60 -16.85 6.93
C GLU A 17 4.18 -18.03 6.04
N HIS A 18 3.26 -18.88 6.51
CA HIS A 18 2.76 -20.01 5.74
C HIS A 18 2.06 -19.59 4.44
N LEU A 19 1.37 -18.44 4.46
CA LEU A 19 0.65 -17.90 3.30
C LEU A 19 1.52 -16.99 2.41
N GLY A 20 2.75 -16.67 2.85
CA GLY A 20 3.62 -15.71 2.15
C GLY A 20 3.15 -14.26 2.25
N PHE A 21 2.53 -13.88 3.37
CA PHE A 21 2.11 -12.52 3.66
C PHE A 21 2.97 -11.87 4.74
N GLU A 22 3.09 -10.54 4.70
CA GLU A 22 3.60 -9.79 5.84
C GLU A 22 2.57 -9.74 6.98
N PHE A 23 3.05 -9.60 8.22
CA PHE A 23 2.24 -9.60 9.43
C PHE A 23 2.41 -8.32 10.23
N PHE A 24 1.29 -7.72 10.64
CA PHE A 24 1.24 -6.52 11.49
C PHE A 24 0.18 -6.71 12.59
N GLU A 25 0.47 -6.24 13.81
CA GLU A 25 -0.54 -6.00 14.83
C GLU A 25 -0.78 -4.49 14.95
N ALA A 26 -2.03 -4.06 14.87
CA ALA A 26 -2.40 -2.64 14.92
C ALA A 26 -3.58 -2.39 15.88
N SER A 27 -3.62 -1.21 16.47
CA SER A 27 -4.78 -0.73 17.24
C SER A 27 -5.27 0.57 16.63
N ALA A 28 -6.46 0.54 16.01
CA ALA A 28 -7.10 1.76 15.49
C ALA A 28 -7.47 2.73 16.62
N LYS A 29 -7.89 2.18 17.78
CA LYS A 29 -8.26 2.97 18.95
C LYS A 29 -7.08 3.77 19.49
N ASP A 30 -5.93 3.12 19.60
CA ASP A 30 -4.73 3.71 20.22
C ASP A 30 -3.77 4.29 19.17
N ASN A 31 -4.17 4.28 17.89
CA ASN A 31 -3.36 4.70 16.76
C ASN A 31 -1.97 4.01 16.70
N ILE A 32 -1.94 2.71 16.98
CA ILE A 32 -0.72 1.90 16.96
C ILE A 32 -0.61 1.20 15.60
N ASN A 33 0.52 1.36 14.92
CA ASN A 33 0.90 0.72 13.66
C ASN A 33 -0.04 0.96 12.47
N VAL A 34 -1.05 1.83 12.60
CA VAL A 34 -2.02 2.11 11.52
C VAL A 34 -1.29 2.68 10.31
N LYS A 35 -0.56 3.79 10.48
CA LYS A 35 0.17 4.46 9.39
C LYS A 35 1.21 3.55 8.76
N GLN A 36 2.03 2.88 9.58
CA GLN A 36 3.10 2.01 9.12
C GLN A 36 2.59 0.83 8.30
N THR A 37 1.42 0.26 8.65
CA THR A 37 0.82 -0.84 7.90
C THR A 37 0.47 -0.39 6.47
N PHE A 38 -0.12 0.79 6.31
CA PHE A 38 -0.46 1.32 4.98
C PHE A 38 0.77 1.76 4.19
N GLU A 39 1.76 2.39 4.84
CA GLU A 39 3.01 2.76 4.17
C GLU A 39 3.72 1.53 3.62
N ARG A 40 3.87 0.48 4.43
CA ARG A 40 4.50 -0.75 3.95
C ARG A 40 3.72 -1.42 2.82
N LEU A 41 2.38 -1.40 2.89
CA LEU A 41 1.55 -1.92 1.81
C LEU A 41 1.79 -1.16 0.48
N VAL A 42 1.90 0.17 0.55
CA VAL A 42 2.22 1.00 -0.62
C VAL A 42 3.61 0.64 -1.16
N ASP A 43 4.61 0.51 -0.29
CA ASP A 43 5.98 0.17 -0.69
C ASP A 43 6.03 -1.17 -1.43
N ILE A 44 5.40 -2.23 -0.89
CA ILE A 44 5.34 -3.55 -1.51
C ILE A 44 4.71 -3.50 -2.91
N ILE A 45 3.64 -2.71 -3.07
CA ILE A 45 2.98 -2.55 -4.37
C ILE A 45 3.91 -1.85 -5.36
N CYS A 46 4.58 -0.77 -4.93
CA CYS A 46 5.52 -0.03 -5.77
C CYS A 46 6.71 -0.91 -6.20
N GLU A 47 7.31 -1.68 -5.28
CA GLU A 47 8.37 -2.65 -5.55
C GLU A 47 7.91 -3.66 -6.61
N LYS A 48 6.74 -4.27 -6.42
CA LYS A 48 6.22 -5.30 -7.33
C LYS A 48 5.81 -4.76 -8.70
N MET A 49 5.34 -3.51 -8.77
CA MET A 49 5.09 -2.84 -10.04
C MET A 49 6.38 -2.59 -10.80
N SER A 50 7.46 -2.18 -10.13
CA SER A 50 8.78 -1.99 -10.75
C SER A 50 9.32 -3.29 -11.33
N GLU A 51 9.28 -4.38 -10.57
CA GLU A 51 9.76 -5.70 -11.01
C GLU A 51 9.04 -6.20 -12.27
N SER A 52 7.73 -5.95 -12.36
CA SER A 52 6.92 -6.34 -13.52
C SER A 52 7.25 -5.55 -14.79
N LEU A 53 7.79 -4.34 -14.67
CA LEU A 53 8.17 -3.52 -15.82
C LEU A 53 9.53 -3.94 -16.37
N ASP A 54 10.47 -4.31 -15.50
CA ASP A 54 11.82 -4.76 -15.90
C ASP A 54 11.83 -6.14 -16.57
N THR A 55 10.81 -6.97 -16.31
CA THR A 55 10.63 -8.28 -16.96
C THR A 55 9.81 -8.23 -18.25
N ALA A 56 9.21 -7.09 -18.59
CA ALA A 56 8.47 -6.94 -19.84
C ALA A 56 9.44 -6.67 -21.00
N ASP A 57 9.45 -7.57 -22.00
CA ASP A 57 10.26 -7.45 -23.21
C ASP A 57 10.02 -6.08 -23.88
N PRO A 58 11.06 -5.26 -24.12
CA PRO A 58 10.93 -3.93 -24.73
C PRO A 58 10.30 -3.95 -26.14
N ALA A 59 10.12 -5.14 -26.74
CA ALA A 59 9.40 -5.29 -28.00
C ALA A 59 7.85 -5.23 -27.88
N VAL A 60 7.27 -5.34 -26.68
CA VAL A 60 5.80 -5.44 -26.49
C VAL A 60 5.16 -4.19 -25.87
N THR A 61 5.94 -3.24 -25.34
CA THR A 61 5.40 -2.02 -24.73
C THR A 61 5.45 -0.83 -25.68
N GLY A 62 4.59 -0.88 -26.70
CA GLY A 62 4.19 0.32 -27.42
C GLY A 62 3.55 1.30 -26.44
N ALA A 63 4.35 2.27 -26.00
CA ALA A 63 4.00 3.49 -25.27
C ALA A 63 2.52 3.65 -24.90
N LYS A 64 2.13 3.14 -23.73
CA LYS A 64 1.00 3.68 -22.97
C LYS A 64 1.50 4.00 -21.57
N GLN A 65 2.03 5.21 -21.45
CA GLN A 65 2.30 5.85 -20.17
C GLN A 65 1.05 5.71 -19.30
N GLY A 66 1.16 5.01 -18.17
CA GLY A 66 0.16 5.07 -17.11
C GLY A 66 -0.02 6.52 -16.64
N PRO A 67 -1.12 6.86 -15.96
CA PRO A 67 -1.35 8.23 -15.52
C PRO A 67 -0.21 8.62 -14.58
N GLN A 68 0.69 9.49 -15.07
CA GLN A 68 1.66 10.17 -14.24
C GLN A 68 0.87 10.96 -13.21
N LEU A 69 0.98 10.57 -11.93
CA LEU A 69 0.53 11.37 -10.81
C LEU A 69 1.51 12.55 -10.69
N THR A 70 1.36 13.53 -11.57
CA THR A 70 1.98 14.84 -11.36
C THR A 70 1.10 15.56 -10.33
N ASP A 71 1.73 16.02 -9.24
CA ASP A 71 1.16 16.98 -8.30
C ASP A 71 1.01 18.32 -9.04
N GLN A 72 -0.01 18.41 -9.91
CA GLN A 72 -0.37 19.65 -10.56
C GLN A 72 -1.40 20.33 -9.67
N GLN A 73 -0.90 21.23 -8.82
CA GLN A 73 -1.68 22.21 -8.09
C GLN A 73 -2.77 22.78 -9.01
N ALA A 74 -4.04 22.49 -8.69
CA ALA A 74 -5.17 22.99 -9.46
C ALA A 74 -5.17 24.54 -9.44
N PRO A 75 -5.33 25.22 -10.59
CA PRO A 75 -5.46 26.68 -10.61
C PRO A 75 -6.76 27.09 -9.89
N PRO A 76 -6.80 28.27 -9.25
CA PRO A 76 -7.96 28.70 -8.47
C PRO A 76 -9.16 28.89 -9.40
N HIS A 77 -10.16 28.04 -9.24
CA HIS A 77 -11.41 28.14 -9.99
C HIS A 77 -12.16 29.38 -9.50
N GLN A 78 -12.32 30.36 -10.38
CA GLN A 78 -13.13 31.54 -10.13
C GLN A 78 -14.61 31.18 -10.06
N ASP A 79 -15.27 31.89 -9.14
CA ASP A 79 -16.69 31.97 -8.85
C ASP A 79 -17.54 32.15 -10.11
N CYS A 80 -18.54 31.29 -10.32
CA CYS A 80 -19.61 31.55 -11.29
C CYS A 80 -20.96 31.36 -10.62
N ALA A 81 -21.59 32.49 -10.31
CA ALA A 81 -23.01 32.61 -9.99
C ALA A 81 -23.86 32.48 -11.26
N CYS A 82 -24.85 31.58 -11.23
CA CYS A 82 -26.10 31.70 -11.97
C CYS A 82 -27.18 30.86 -11.29
#